data_AF-A0A8S3S9R6-F1
#
_entry.id   AF-A0A8S3S9R6-F1
#
_cell.length_a   1.000
_cell.length_b   1.000
_cell.length_c   1.000
_cell.angle_alpha   90.00
_cell.angle_beta   90.00
_cell.angle_gamma   90.00
#
_symmetry.space_group_name_H-M   'P 1'
#
loop_
_entity.id
_entity.type
_entity.pdbx_description
1 polymer ?
#
loop_
_entity_poly.entity_id
_entity_poly.type
_entity_poly.pdbx_seq_one_letter_code
_entity_poly.pdbx_strand_id
1 'polypeptide(L)'
;MIQSDVQALVERLHLTNEIDKTTYKFLRQGFQNNKCGRLYFLPKVHKLSGSIINNLENIHNRITIKIPGRPIISQCGSPTELIGRLLDYFLQPVVKRQNTYTRDTTQILQVIENTVCPHDIILCTYDLGSMYTNMYYNELISAIENAYTDMRQSDYEIPLINKNYLINILKLVLYTNEFEFAGNHFVQRIGCSMGAVPSPSICDVRAYHL
;
A
#
# COMPACT_ATOMS: atom_id res chain seq x y z
N MET A 1 12.83 -16.93 8.46
CA MET A 1 11.49 -17.22 8.99
C MET A 1 10.42 -16.78 7.99
N ILE A 2 10.39 -15.51 7.58
CA ILE A 2 9.36 -15.01 6.63
C ILE A 2 9.43 -15.70 5.26
N GLN A 3 10.64 -15.91 4.74
CA GLN A 3 10.84 -16.59 3.45
C GLN A 3 10.20 -17.99 3.41
N SER A 4 10.37 -18.78 4.48
CA SER A 4 9.77 -20.12 4.57
C SER A 4 8.25 -20.04 4.68
N ASP A 5 7.71 -19.04 5.35
CA ASP A 5 6.26 -18.84 5.47
C ASP A 5 5.63 -18.47 4.11
N VAL A 6 6.30 -17.58 3.35
CA VAL A 6 5.91 -17.24 1.98
C VAL A 6 5.94 -18.47 1.08
N GLN A 7 7.04 -19.25 1.12
CA GLN A 7 7.18 -20.46 0.33
C GLN A 7 6.08 -21.47 0.64
N ALA A 8 5.85 -21.76 1.92
CA ALA A 8 4.82 -22.69 2.36
C ALA A 8 3.40 -22.24 1.95
N LEU A 9 3.11 -20.94 2.00
CA LEU A 9 1.82 -20.41 1.55
C LEU A 9 1.67 -20.54 0.03
N VAL A 10 2.69 -20.19 -0.75
CA VAL A 10 2.67 -20.28 -2.22
C VAL A 10 2.54 -21.74 -2.70
N GLU A 11 3.25 -22.67 -2.06
CA GLU A 11 3.11 -24.10 -2.34
C GLU A 11 1.70 -24.59 -2.04
N ARG A 12 1.13 -24.19 -0.90
CA ARG A 12 -0.25 -24.54 -0.53
C ARG A 12 -1.26 -24.03 -1.54
N LEU A 13 -1.17 -22.75 -1.93
CA LEU A 13 -2.04 -22.16 -2.96
C LEU A 13 -2.01 -22.96 -4.25
N HIS A 14 -0.83 -23.43 -4.67
CA HIS A 14 -0.70 -24.22 -5.88
C HIS A 14 -1.29 -25.62 -5.72
N LEU A 15 -1.01 -26.30 -4.60
CA LEU A 15 -1.54 -27.64 -4.30
C LEU A 15 -3.06 -27.66 -4.18
N THR A 16 -3.66 -26.57 -3.71
CA THR A 16 -5.12 -26.43 -3.59
C THR A 16 -5.77 -25.82 -4.84
N ASN A 17 -5.04 -25.67 -5.96
CA ASN A 17 -5.52 -25.09 -7.22
C ASN A 17 -6.08 -23.66 -7.11
N GLU A 18 -5.62 -22.88 -6.14
CA GLU A 18 -6.01 -21.48 -5.95
C GLU A 18 -5.26 -20.57 -6.94
N ILE A 19 -4.06 -20.98 -7.34
CA ILE A 19 -3.25 -20.26 -8.34
C ILE A 19 -2.88 -21.20 -9.49
N ASP A 20 -2.88 -20.66 -10.71
CA ASP A 20 -2.47 -21.40 -11.88
C ASP A 20 -0.95 -21.63 -11.93
N LYS A 21 -0.51 -22.45 -12.89
CA LYS A 21 0.91 -22.80 -13.07
C LYS A 21 1.78 -21.59 -13.43
N THR A 22 1.22 -20.59 -14.11
CA THR A 22 1.94 -19.38 -14.52
C THR A 22 2.18 -18.47 -13.32
N THR A 23 1.15 -18.20 -12.53
CA THR A 23 1.21 -17.46 -11.27
C THR A 23 2.13 -18.16 -10.28
N TYR A 24 2.07 -19.50 -10.15
CA TYR A 24 3.00 -20.25 -9.31
C TYR A 24 4.46 -20.06 -9.76
N LYS A 25 4.75 -20.19 -11.06
CA LYS A 25 6.10 -19.94 -11.61
C LYS A 25 6.57 -18.50 -11.38
N PHE A 26 5.67 -17.52 -11.46
CA PHE A 26 5.98 -16.13 -11.17
C PHE A 26 6.40 -15.96 -9.70
N LEU A 27 5.59 -16.45 -8.75
CA LEU A 27 5.86 -16.31 -7.32
C LEU A 27 7.15 -17.02 -6.87
N ARG A 28 7.45 -18.19 -7.48
CA ARG A 28 8.68 -18.93 -7.20
C ARG A 28 9.96 -18.17 -7.52
N GLN A 29 9.93 -17.20 -8.44
CA GLN A 29 11.11 -16.38 -8.74
C GLN A 29 11.56 -15.58 -7.51
N GLY A 30 10.63 -15.23 -6.63
CA GLY A 30 10.89 -14.56 -5.36
C GLY A 30 11.46 -15.49 -4.29
N PHE A 31 11.57 -16.80 -4.54
CA PHE A 31 12.06 -17.73 -3.52
C PHE A 31 13.55 -17.57 -3.19
N GLN A 32 14.29 -16.95 -4.12
CA GLN A 32 15.71 -16.65 -3.96
C GLN A 32 15.94 -15.26 -3.37
N ASN A 33 14.89 -14.45 -3.22
CA ASN A 33 14.96 -13.10 -2.69
C ASN A 33 14.94 -13.14 -1.17
N ASN A 34 15.93 -12.55 -0.53
CA ASN A 34 16.03 -12.46 0.93
C ASN A 34 16.47 -11.06 1.40
N LYS A 35 16.31 -10.03 0.56
CA LYS A 35 16.73 -8.68 0.94
C LYS A 35 15.81 -8.17 2.04
N CYS A 36 16.39 -7.71 3.14
CA CYS A 36 15.63 -6.98 4.14
C CYS A 36 15.15 -5.65 3.54
N GLY A 37 13.96 -5.21 3.92
CA GLY A 37 13.44 -3.91 3.52
C GLY A 37 14.39 -2.78 3.97
N ARG A 38 14.37 -1.63 3.30
CA ARG A 38 15.19 -0.47 3.70
C ARG A 38 14.33 0.75 3.92
N LEU A 39 14.46 1.37 5.09
CA LEU A 39 13.82 2.65 5.37
C LEU A 39 14.67 3.81 4.85
N TYR A 40 14.05 4.67 4.06
CA TYR A 40 14.61 5.97 3.66
C TYR A 40 13.51 7.03 3.68
N PHE A 41 13.90 8.31 3.67
CA PHE A 41 12.95 9.42 3.73
C PHE A 41 12.94 10.21 2.43
N LEU A 42 11.74 10.50 1.92
CA LEU A 42 11.56 11.49 0.85
C LEU A 42 11.21 12.86 1.46
N PRO A 43 12.02 13.91 1.24
CA PRO A 43 11.77 15.23 1.82
C PRO A 43 10.53 15.89 1.22
N LYS A 44 9.67 16.46 2.07
CA LYS A 44 8.52 17.27 1.63
C LYS A 44 8.99 18.70 1.32
N VAL A 45 9.65 18.89 0.18
CA VAL A 45 10.21 20.20 -0.24
C VAL A 45 9.19 21.33 -0.31
N HIS A 46 7.93 21.04 -0.65
CA HIS A 46 6.84 22.03 -0.67
C HIS A 46 6.40 22.51 0.72
N LYS A 47 6.87 21.88 1.81
CA LYS A 47 6.64 22.33 3.19
C LYS A 47 7.75 23.25 3.71
N LEU A 48 8.75 23.55 2.89
CA LEU A 48 9.74 24.59 3.17
C LEU A 48 9.01 25.94 3.08
N SER A 49 8.79 26.61 4.21
CA SER A 49 8.26 27.97 4.23
C SER A 49 9.30 28.97 3.72
N GLY A 50 8.88 30.16 3.27
CA GLY A 50 9.80 31.22 2.85
C GLY A 50 10.82 31.62 3.93
N SER A 51 10.44 31.54 5.21
CA SER A 51 11.36 31.76 6.34
C SER A 51 12.46 30.69 6.48
N ILE A 52 12.21 29.46 6.02
CA ILE A 52 13.20 28.37 6.00
C ILE A 52 14.17 28.57 4.84
N ILE A 53 13.68 29.01 3.67
CA ILE A 53 14.50 29.30 2.49
C ILE A 53 15.47 30.45 2.77
N ASN A 54 15.00 31.54 3.40
CA ASN A 54 15.84 32.68 3.78
C ASN A 54 16.93 32.32 4.83
N ASN A 55 16.73 31.26 5.61
CA ASN A 55 17.73 30.76 6.58
C ASN A 55 18.75 29.80 5.95
N LEU A 56 18.47 29.23 4.77
CA LEU A 56 19.42 28.38 4.04
C LEU A 56 20.55 29.20 3.39
N GLU A 57 20.24 30.41 2.90
CA GLU A 57 21.23 31.30 2.27
C GLU A 57 22.26 31.86 3.27
N ASN A 58 21.86 32.03 4.54
CA ASN A 58 22.69 32.66 5.59
C ASN A 58 23.57 31.70 6.39
N ILE A 59 23.45 30.37 6.19
CA ILE A 59 24.17 29.39 7.00
C ILE A 59 24.91 28.42 6.06
N HIS A 60 26.06 28.86 5.54
CA HIS A 60 26.93 28.03 4.70
C HIS A 60 27.47 26.77 5.41
N ASN A 61 27.33 26.62 6.74
CA ASN A 61 28.04 25.56 7.47
C ASN A 61 27.20 24.53 8.23
N ARG A 62 25.89 24.71 8.47
CA ARG A 62 25.01 23.70 9.11
C ARG A 62 23.52 23.92 8.78
N ILE A 63 22.96 23.07 7.92
CA ILE A 63 21.49 23.02 7.75
C ILE A 63 20.88 22.43 9.04
N THR A 64 20.31 23.30 9.88
CA THR A 64 19.61 22.93 11.13
C THR A 64 18.09 22.90 10.94
N ILE A 65 17.64 22.77 9.69
CA ILE A 65 16.22 22.76 9.34
C ILE A 65 15.74 21.31 9.28
N LYS A 66 14.77 20.97 10.14
CA LYS A 66 14.13 19.66 10.13
C LYS A 66 13.04 19.64 9.05
N ILE A 67 13.40 19.16 7.86
CA ILE A 67 12.45 18.97 6.75
C ILE A 67 11.56 17.75 7.06
N PRO A 68 10.22 17.86 7.05
CA PRO A 68 9.34 16.70 7.20
C PRO A 68 9.61 15.68 6.07
N GLY A 69 9.84 14.42 6.43
CA GLY A 69 10.06 13.34 5.48
C GLY A 69 8.85 12.42 5.36
N ARG A 70 8.67 11.79 4.20
CA ARG A 70 7.81 10.61 4.04
C ARG A 70 8.66 9.36 4.28
N PRO A 71 8.37 8.54 5.29
CA PRO A 71 9.10 7.30 5.51
C PRO A 71 8.69 6.30 4.42
N ILE A 72 9.64 5.89 3.59
CA ILE A 72 9.45 4.85 2.57
C ILE A 72 10.23 3.63 2.98
N ILE A 73 9.56 2.49 3.05
CA ILE A 73 10.18 1.18 3.24
C ILE A 73 10.22 0.49 1.89
N SER A 74 11.39 0.46 1.25
CA SER A 74 11.58 -0.31 0.02
C SER A 74 11.51 -1.79 0.32
N GLN A 75 10.52 -2.47 -0.25
CA GLN A 75 10.39 -3.94 -0.18
C GLN A 75 10.88 -4.63 -1.46
N CYS A 76 11.66 -3.95 -2.30
CA CYS A 76 12.24 -4.53 -3.52
C CYS A 76 13.23 -5.66 -3.19
N GLY A 77 12.97 -6.85 -3.73
CA GLY A 77 13.73 -8.07 -3.44
C GLY A 77 13.49 -8.64 -2.04
N SER A 78 12.41 -8.21 -1.37
CA SER A 78 11.98 -8.81 -0.11
C SER A 78 11.22 -10.11 -0.34
N PRO A 79 11.12 -10.99 0.69
CA PRO A 79 10.29 -12.18 0.65
C PRO A 79 8.83 -11.91 0.24
N THR A 80 8.28 -10.76 0.61
CA THR A 80 6.85 -10.44 0.42
C THR A 80 6.56 -9.67 -0.87
N GLU A 81 7.57 -9.29 -1.67
CA GLU A 81 7.36 -8.45 -2.85
C GLU A 81 6.37 -9.09 -3.85
N LEU A 82 6.65 -10.32 -4.29
CA LEU A 82 5.87 -10.96 -5.35
C LEU A 82 4.50 -11.43 -4.86
N ILE A 83 4.41 -11.91 -3.63
CA ILE A 83 3.11 -12.27 -3.04
C ILE A 83 2.27 -11.02 -2.73
N GLY A 84 2.92 -9.88 -2.44
CA GLY A 84 2.28 -8.57 -2.35
C GLY A 84 1.74 -8.07 -3.70
N ARG A 85 2.42 -8.36 -4.81
CA ARG A 85 1.88 -8.11 -6.18
C ARG A 85 0.66 -8.97 -6.47
N LEU A 86 0.66 -10.23 -6.04
CA LEU A 86 -0.52 -11.09 -6.15
C LEU A 86 -1.69 -10.54 -5.34
N LEU A 87 -1.44 -10.09 -4.10
CA LEU A 87 -2.45 -9.44 -3.28
C LEU A 87 -3.02 -8.21 -4.00
N ASP A 88 -2.15 -7.33 -4.50
CA ASP A 88 -2.57 -6.13 -5.23
C ASP A 88 -3.44 -6.47 -6.45
N TYR A 89 -3.06 -7.48 -7.24
CA TYR A 89 -3.86 -7.96 -8.37
C TYR A 89 -5.31 -8.28 -7.95
N PHE A 90 -5.50 -8.96 -6.82
CA PHE A 90 -6.84 -9.28 -6.32
C PHE A 90 -7.58 -8.06 -5.76
N LEU A 91 -6.87 -7.06 -5.24
CA LEU A 91 -7.48 -5.85 -4.69
C LEU A 91 -7.83 -4.81 -5.75
N GLN A 92 -7.18 -4.81 -6.91
CA GLN A 92 -7.42 -3.83 -7.97
C GLN A 92 -8.89 -3.78 -8.42
N PRO A 93 -9.58 -4.91 -8.71
CA PRO A 93 -11.01 -4.87 -9.04
C PRO A 93 -11.90 -4.43 -7.87
N VAL A 94 -11.50 -4.71 -6.61
CA VAL A 94 -12.21 -4.25 -5.41
C VAL A 94 -12.19 -2.72 -5.34
N VAL A 95 -11.02 -2.12 -5.50
CA VAL A 95 -10.84 -0.65 -5.51
C VAL A 95 -11.65 -0.01 -6.64
N LYS A 96 -11.57 -0.55 -7.85
CA LYS A 96 -12.24 0.01 -9.05
C LYS A 96 -13.77 -0.07 -9.00
N ARG A 97 -14.34 -0.94 -8.16
CA ARG A 97 -15.79 -1.07 -7.99
C ARG A 97 -16.40 0.00 -7.08
N GLN A 98 -15.57 0.65 -6.26
CA GLN A 98 -16.04 1.68 -5.33
C GLN A 98 -16.65 2.87 -6.10
N ASN A 99 -17.76 3.41 -5.61
CA ASN A 99 -18.43 4.54 -6.26
C ASN A 99 -17.63 5.85 -6.18
N THR A 100 -16.64 5.93 -5.29
CA THR A 100 -15.69 7.04 -5.16
C THR A 100 -14.40 6.84 -5.96
N TYR A 101 -14.25 5.70 -6.65
CA TYR A 101 -13.05 5.41 -7.42
C TYR A 101 -12.84 6.50 -8.48
N THR A 102 -11.66 7.10 -8.43
CA THR A 102 -11.22 8.07 -9.43
C THR A 102 -9.92 7.59 -10.05
N ARG A 103 -9.88 7.53 -11.38
CA ARG A 103 -8.76 6.99 -12.14
C ARG A 103 -7.53 7.89 -12.06
N ASP A 104 -7.73 9.20 -12.18
CA ASP A 104 -6.65 10.18 -12.26
C ASP A 104 -7.14 11.60 -11.92
N THR A 105 -6.20 12.53 -11.76
CA THR A 105 -6.50 13.94 -11.48
C THR A 105 -7.34 14.60 -12.59
N THR A 106 -7.21 14.15 -13.84
CA THR A 106 -7.98 14.70 -14.97
C THR A 106 -9.46 14.39 -14.81
N GLN A 107 -9.82 13.18 -14.38
CA GLN A 107 -11.20 12.82 -14.09
C GLN A 107 -11.77 13.67 -12.94
N ILE A 108 -10.99 13.95 -11.89
CA ILE A 108 -11.42 14.86 -10.80
C ILE A 108 -11.71 16.26 -11.35
N LEU A 109 -10.81 16.82 -12.16
CA LEU A 109 -10.99 18.14 -12.76
C LEU A 109 -12.26 18.17 -13.62
N GLN A 110 -12.48 17.15 -14.44
CA GLN A 110 -13.70 17.03 -15.24
C GLN A 110 -14.96 16.98 -14.37
N VAL A 111 -14.96 16.27 -13.24
CA VAL A 111 -16.11 16.25 -12.33
C VAL A 111 -16.35 17.64 -11.75
N ILE A 112 -15.30 18.32 -11.28
CA ILE A 112 -15.41 19.64 -10.67
C ILE A 112 -15.92 20.68 -11.69
N GLU A 113 -15.32 20.73 -12.89
CA GLU A 113 -15.65 21.69 -13.94
C GLU A 113 -17.07 21.52 -14.48
N ASN A 114 -17.58 20.28 -14.50
CA ASN A 114 -18.94 19.98 -14.97
C ASN A 114 -19.99 20.02 -13.86
N THR A 115 -19.61 20.23 -12.60
CA THR A 115 -20.56 20.32 -11.48
C THR A 115 -21.16 21.72 -11.42
N VAL A 116 -22.48 21.83 -11.65
CA VAL A 116 -23.22 23.08 -11.48
C VAL A 116 -23.51 23.29 -9.99
N CYS A 117 -22.93 24.34 -9.43
CA CYS A 117 -23.06 24.67 -8.01
C CYS A 117 -24.15 25.74 -7.78
N PRO A 118 -25.10 25.52 -6.86
CA PRO A 118 -26.02 26.56 -6.40
C PRO A 118 -25.31 27.77 -5.78
N HIS A 119 -26.01 28.90 -5.67
CA HIS A 119 -25.44 30.15 -5.15
C HIS A 119 -25.01 30.11 -3.68
N ASP A 120 -25.52 29.16 -2.89
CA ASP A 120 -25.30 29.07 -1.44
C ASP A 120 -24.58 27.77 -1.03
N ILE A 121 -23.46 27.45 -1.68
CA ILE A 121 -22.64 26.29 -1.31
C ILE A 121 -21.34 26.67 -0.60
N ILE A 122 -20.89 25.80 0.30
CA ILE A 122 -19.57 25.85 0.89
C ILE A 122 -18.79 24.64 0.39
N LEU A 123 -17.64 24.88 -0.23
CA LEU A 123 -16.71 23.82 -0.57
C LEU A 123 -15.88 23.44 0.66
N CYS A 124 -16.06 22.20 1.12
CA CYS A 124 -15.25 21.62 2.19
C CYS A 124 -14.15 20.73 1.61
N THR A 125 -12.96 20.79 2.20
CA THR A 125 -11.86 19.87 1.88
C THR A 125 -11.42 19.15 3.13
N TYR A 126 -11.06 17.87 3.00
CA TYR A 126 -10.60 17.03 4.09
C TYR A 126 -9.40 16.22 3.63
N ASP A 127 -8.37 16.12 4.48
CA ASP A 127 -7.13 15.38 4.20
C ASP A 127 -6.86 14.37 5.32
N LEU A 128 -6.66 13.11 4.95
CA LEU A 128 -6.34 12.05 5.89
C LEU A 128 -4.86 12.10 6.27
N GLY A 129 -4.59 12.68 7.44
CA GLY A 129 -3.25 12.73 8.01
C GLY A 129 -2.64 11.35 8.19
N SER A 130 -1.45 11.13 7.62
CA SER A 130 -0.63 9.94 7.85
C SER A 130 -1.33 8.60 7.54
N MET A 131 -2.25 8.58 6.56
CA MET A 131 -3.11 7.44 6.20
C MET A 131 -2.37 6.09 6.23
N TYR A 132 -1.31 5.93 5.43
CA TYR A 132 -0.56 4.68 5.35
C TYR A 132 0.03 4.24 6.70
N THR A 133 0.50 5.15 7.53
CA THR A 133 1.22 4.82 8.77
C THR A 133 0.34 4.74 10.01
N ASN A 134 -0.96 5.03 9.89
CA ASN A 134 -1.86 5.22 11.03
C ASN A 134 -3.16 4.42 10.90
N MET A 135 -3.08 3.18 10.41
CA MET A 135 -4.23 2.27 10.31
C MET A 135 -3.93 0.97 11.06
N TYR A 136 -4.84 0.54 11.94
CA TYR A 136 -4.66 -0.71 12.67
C TYR A 136 -4.89 -1.93 11.77
N TYR A 137 -4.10 -2.99 11.97
CA TYR A 137 -4.17 -4.18 11.12
C TYR A 137 -5.53 -4.86 11.12
N ASN A 138 -6.21 -4.91 12.27
CA ASN A 138 -7.57 -5.45 12.35
C ASN A 138 -8.53 -4.67 11.45
N GLU A 139 -8.45 -3.34 11.43
CA GLU A 139 -9.30 -2.52 10.56
C GLU A 139 -9.00 -2.77 9.08
N LEU A 140 -7.72 -2.86 8.71
CA LEU A 140 -7.32 -3.19 7.33
C LEU A 140 -7.83 -4.56 6.91
N ILE A 141 -7.66 -5.57 7.77
CA ILE A 141 -8.09 -6.95 7.51
C ILE A 141 -9.61 -7.01 7.37
N SER A 142 -10.36 -6.41 8.30
CA SER A 142 -11.82 -6.40 8.26
C SER A 142 -12.37 -5.66 7.03
N ALA A 143 -11.77 -4.53 6.66
CA ALA A 143 -12.17 -3.80 5.45
C ALA A 143 -11.99 -4.65 4.19
N ILE A 144 -10.84 -5.29 4.03
CA ILE A 144 -10.54 -6.15 2.88
C ILE A 144 -11.43 -7.40 2.88
N GLU A 145 -11.62 -8.03 4.03
CA GLU A 145 -12.47 -9.22 4.16
C GLU A 145 -13.92 -8.93 3.76
N ASN A 146 -14.46 -7.78 4.18
CA ASN A 146 -15.80 -7.36 3.82
C ASN A 146 -15.87 -7.03 2.32
N ALA A 147 -14.98 -6.19 1.81
CA ALA A 147 -15.02 -5.73 0.42
C ALA A 147 -14.78 -6.86 -0.60
N TYR A 148 -13.99 -7.87 -0.25
CA TYR A 148 -13.71 -9.00 -1.14
C TYR A 148 -14.86 -10.02 -1.21
N THR A 149 -15.81 -9.99 -0.26
CA THR A 149 -16.90 -10.99 -0.19
C THR A 149 -17.82 -10.95 -1.42
N ASP A 150 -17.97 -9.77 -2.05
CA ASP A 150 -18.85 -9.59 -3.21
C ASP A 150 -18.15 -9.81 -4.56
N MET A 151 -16.89 -10.29 -4.55
CA MET A 151 -16.11 -10.49 -5.77
C MET A 151 -16.47 -11.81 -6.45
N ARG A 152 -16.50 -11.79 -7.80
CA ARG A 152 -16.89 -12.93 -8.64
C ARG A 152 -15.74 -13.30 -9.56
N GLN A 153 -15.71 -14.55 -10.02
CA GLN A 153 -14.69 -15.01 -10.98
C GLN A 153 -14.63 -14.15 -12.26
N SER A 154 -15.76 -13.59 -12.70
CA SER A 154 -15.83 -12.72 -13.88
C SER A 154 -15.04 -11.41 -13.75
N ASP A 155 -14.65 -11.03 -12.53
CA ASP A 155 -13.88 -9.82 -12.26
C ASP A 155 -12.36 -10.04 -12.43
N TYR A 156 -11.92 -11.28 -12.71
CA TYR A 156 -10.51 -11.67 -12.75
C TYR A 156 -10.17 -12.56 -13.96
N GLU A 157 -8.93 -12.42 -14.43
CA GLU A 157 -8.39 -13.22 -15.55
C GLU A 157 -7.80 -14.55 -15.07
N ILE A 158 -7.35 -14.61 -13.82
CA ILE A 158 -6.89 -15.84 -13.16
C ILE A 158 -7.96 -16.33 -12.17
N PRO A 159 -7.88 -17.59 -11.70
CA PRO A 159 -8.81 -18.11 -10.70
C PRO A 159 -8.92 -17.20 -9.47
N LEU A 160 -10.16 -16.92 -9.06
CA LEU A 160 -10.49 -16.19 -7.85
C LEU A 160 -10.05 -17.02 -6.65
N ILE A 161 -9.14 -16.49 -5.85
CA ILE A 161 -8.71 -17.19 -4.65
C ILE A 161 -9.75 -17.12 -3.54
N ASN A 162 -9.83 -18.17 -2.74
CA ASN A 162 -10.62 -18.21 -1.53
C ASN A 162 -10.26 -17.04 -0.61
N LYS A 163 -11.28 -16.41 -0.03
CA LYS A 163 -11.12 -15.28 0.90
C LYS A 163 -10.14 -15.56 2.03
N ASN A 164 -10.13 -16.76 2.60
CA ASN A 164 -9.20 -17.12 3.67
C ASN A 164 -7.74 -17.07 3.22
N TYR A 165 -7.46 -17.46 1.97
CA TYR A 165 -6.12 -17.36 1.39
C TYR A 165 -5.72 -15.92 1.12
N LEU A 166 -6.62 -15.10 0.58
CA LEU A 166 -6.39 -13.66 0.42
C LEU A 166 -6.03 -13.00 1.75
N ILE A 167 -6.79 -13.28 2.81
CA ILE A 167 -6.54 -12.74 4.15
C ILE A 167 -5.23 -13.27 4.74
N ASN A 168 -4.86 -14.53 4.47
CA ASN A 168 -3.55 -15.04 4.88
C ASN A 168 -2.40 -14.32 4.18
N ILE A 169 -2.53 -14.02 2.88
CA ILE A 169 -1.55 -13.21 2.14
C ILE A 169 -1.47 -11.79 2.72
N LEU A 170 -2.63 -11.14 2.97
CA LEU A 170 -2.69 -9.82 3.59
C LEU A 170 -2.00 -9.79 4.96
N LYS A 171 -2.30 -10.76 5.83
CA LYS A 171 -1.65 -10.90 7.13
C LYS A 171 -0.15 -11.08 6.98
N LEU A 172 0.30 -11.91 6.04
CA LEU A 172 1.72 -12.08 5.77
C LEU A 172 2.37 -10.74 5.41
N VAL A 173 1.82 -10.00 4.44
CA VAL A 173 2.34 -8.67 4.04
C VAL A 173 2.37 -7.68 5.21
N LEU A 174 1.32 -7.62 6.03
CA LEU A 174 1.22 -6.64 7.14
C LEU A 174 2.14 -6.99 8.32
N TYR A 175 2.10 -8.24 8.80
CA TYR A 175 2.80 -8.65 10.02
C TYR A 175 4.28 -8.96 9.82
N THR A 176 4.73 -9.16 8.58
CA THR A 176 6.12 -9.49 8.25
C THR A 176 6.86 -8.37 7.53
N ASN A 177 6.33 -7.14 7.57
CA ASN A 177 7.00 -5.97 7.02
C ASN A 177 8.20 -5.55 7.89
N GLU A 178 9.32 -6.25 7.67
CA GLU A 178 10.61 -5.98 8.29
C GLU A 178 11.48 -5.05 7.42
N PHE A 179 12.32 -4.26 8.08
CA PHE A 179 13.26 -3.37 7.42
C PHE A 179 14.45 -2.99 8.31
N GLU A 180 15.54 -2.60 7.65
CA GLU A 180 16.73 -2.04 8.27
C GLU A 180 16.73 -0.51 8.23
N PHE A 181 17.20 0.09 9.31
CA PHE A 181 17.52 1.51 9.39
C PHE A 181 18.71 1.73 10.34
N ALA A 182 19.73 2.47 9.88
CA ALA A 182 20.92 2.79 10.67
C ALA A 182 21.56 1.55 11.35
N GLY A 183 21.67 0.43 10.63
CA GLY A 183 22.25 -0.82 11.12
C GLY A 183 21.36 -1.60 12.10
N ASN A 184 20.13 -1.16 12.36
CA ASN A 184 19.19 -1.83 13.23
C ASN A 184 18.01 -2.41 12.42
N HIS A 185 17.47 -3.54 12.89
CA HIS A 185 16.30 -4.19 12.29
C HIS A 185 15.02 -3.79 13.02
N PHE A 186 13.97 -3.55 12.26
CA PHE A 186 12.65 -3.15 12.74
C PHE A 186 11.56 -3.94 12.03
N VAL A 187 10.41 -4.03 12.70
CA VAL A 187 9.18 -4.60 12.13
C VAL A 187 8.08 -3.56 12.31
N GLN A 188 7.37 -3.23 11.23
CA GLN A 188 6.22 -2.34 11.31
C GLN A 188 5.11 -3.02 12.14
N ARG A 189 4.45 -2.27 13.04
CA ARG A 189 3.41 -2.78 13.93
C ARG A 189 2.02 -2.19 13.67
N ILE A 190 1.96 -1.15 12.84
CA ILE A 190 0.73 -0.43 12.48
C ILE A 190 0.90 0.16 11.08
N GLY A 191 -0.19 0.22 10.32
CA GLY A 191 -0.23 0.80 8.99
C GLY A 191 0.34 -0.08 7.90
N CYS A 192 0.18 0.37 6.66
CA CYS A 192 0.79 -0.20 5.48
C CYS A 192 2.16 0.44 5.20
N SER A 193 3.08 -0.33 4.65
CA SER A 193 4.37 0.18 4.17
C SER A 193 4.17 1.07 2.96
N MET A 194 4.55 2.35 3.00
CA MET A 194 4.41 3.26 1.86
C MET A 194 5.17 2.81 0.59
N GLY A 195 6.08 1.83 0.69
CA GLY A 195 6.82 1.30 -0.46
C GLY A 195 6.43 -0.12 -0.88
N ALA A 196 5.42 -0.73 -0.26
CA ALA A 196 4.93 -2.04 -0.67
C ALA A 196 3.83 -1.91 -1.74
N VAL A 197 3.86 -2.80 -2.74
CA VAL A 197 2.95 -2.77 -3.89
C VAL A 197 1.46 -2.76 -3.50
N PRO A 198 0.97 -3.61 -2.58
CA PRO A 198 -0.47 -3.65 -2.28
C PRO A 198 -0.94 -2.53 -1.35
N SER A 199 -0.04 -1.72 -0.79
CA SER A 199 -0.39 -0.72 0.22
C SER A 199 -1.43 0.30 -0.23
N PRO A 200 -1.36 0.86 -1.45
CA PRO A 200 -2.39 1.79 -1.92
C PRO A 200 -3.77 1.14 -1.93
N SER A 201 -3.90 -0.03 -2.54
CA SER A 201 -5.17 -0.76 -2.62
C SER A 201 -5.73 -1.14 -1.25
N ILE A 202 -4.86 -1.55 -0.31
CA ILE A 202 -5.27 -1.83 1.08
C ILE A 202 -5.83 -0.58 1.76
N CYS A 203 -5.13 0.55 1.64
CA CYS A 203 -5.55 1.80 2.25
C CYS A 203 -6.80 2.39 1.60
N ASP A 204 -6.96 2.30 0.28
CA ASP A 204 -8.14 2.77 -0.45
C ASP A 204 -9.39 2.00 -0.04
N VAL A 205 -9.29 0.67 0.06
CA VAL A 205 -10.39 -0.16 0.57
C VAL A 205 -10.74 0.22 2.01
N ARG A 206 -9.75 0.41 2.89
CA ARG A 206 -10.02 0.85 4.26
C ARG A 206 -10.65 2.25 4.33
N ALA A 207 -10.18 3.19 3.51
CA ALA A 207 -10.65 4.57 3.49
C ALA A 207 -12.09 4.69 2.99
N TYR A 208 -12.50 3.83 2.07
CA TYR A 208 -13.89 3.73 1.61
C TYR A 208 -14.87 3.32 2.71
N HIS A 209 -14.41 2.59 3.72
CA HIS A 209 -15.20 2.15 4.87
C HIS A 209 -15.05 3.07 6.11
N LEU A 210 -14.58 4.31 5.94
CA LEU A 210 -14.53 5.31 7.02
C LEU A 210 -15.91 5.86 7.41
#